data_AF-A0AB39QE09-F1
#
_entry.id   AF-A0AB39QE09-F1
#
_cell.length_a   1.000
_cell.length_b   1.000
_cell.length_c   1.000
_cell.angle_alpha   90.00
_cell.angle_beta   90.00
_cell.angle_gamma   90.00
#
_symmetry.space_group_name_H-M   'P 1'
#
loop_
_entity.id
_entity.type
_entity.pdbx_description
1 polymer ?
#
loop_
_entity_poly.entity_id
_entity_poly.type
_entity_poly.pdbx_seq_one_letter_code
_entity_poly.pdbx_strand_id
1 'polypeptide(L)'
;MPKGHHAKGAYAGRGTLVLPGVQAVRKLSLDLNETELQVDCVTHQGIPLKVRGVVIFKVGDDFASIANAARRFLDQQKLMSERVHNVFAGHLRSIVGGLTVEDHEIEDPTGYIQNLAMPHAAAVQRDARIAQTEAEQQSFARLAEATRDSEILQAGYQAERDKAGAKARQAGPIADAAARQEVVVQETRVAELEAHRREQQLQADVRKPADAQAYEERTLAEAERDARISAAQAKAKETELVAAAEATRVKTAAGAEAEATRTRGAATAAATRATGEAEAAAAQARGLAQAEATKAQGLAEAEAIKARAAALAENQEAVVAQQLAENWPEIVRAGASAFGNVDNMVLLNGADGMADVFGKALTMGGTGFGPARQLLASMNQNGQAPKEASPLGGLAQKVPMDEK
;
A
#
# COMPACT_ATOMS: atom_id res chain seq x y z
N MET A 1 -66.02 -124.06 86.34
CA MET A 1 -65.30 -123.00 87.08
C MET A 1 -64.38 -122.28 86.11
N PRO A 2 -64.63 -121.00 85.79
CA PRO A 2 -63.98 -120.34 84.67
C PRO A 2 -62.55 -119.90 85.07
N LYS A 3 -61.53 -120.40 84.36
CA LYS A 3 -60.15 -119.91 84.49
C LYS A 3 -60.05 -118.60 83.73
N GLY A 4 -60.08 -117.50 84.47
CA GLY A 4 -59.96 -116.14 83.96
C GLY A 4 -58.68 -115.95 83.16
N HIS A 5 -58.78 -115.14 82.11
CA HIS A 5 -57.63 -114.59 81.39
C HIS A 5 -56.80 -113.75 82.36
N HIS A 6 -55.79 -114.35 82.98
CA HIS A 6 -54.85 -113.62 83.82
C HIS A 6 -53.99 -112.74 82.90
N ALA A 7 -54.21 -111.42 82.97
CA ALA A 7 -53.36 -110.43 82.31
C ALA A 7 -51.92 -110.60 82.81
N LYS A 8 -51.01 -111.01 81.91
CA LYS A 8 -49.58 -111.13 82.19
C LYS A 8 -48.95 -109.74 82.07
N GLY A 9 -48.74 -109.08 83.20
CA GLY A 9 -47.95 -107.84 83.28
C GLY A 9 -46.47 -108.16 83.44
N ALA A 10 -45.62 -107.56 82.60
CA ALA A 10 -44.17 -107.51 82.82
C ALA A 10 -43.86 -106.17 83.52
N TYR A 11 -43.01 -106.19 84.53
CA TYR A 11 -42.63 -104.99 85.27
C TYR A 11 -41.11 -104.95 85.35
N ALA A 12 -40.53 -103.80 84.99
CA ALA A 12 -39.09 -103.56 85.02
C ALA A 12 -38.78 -102.56 86.14
N GLY A 13 -37.93 -102.96 87.10
CA GLY A 13 -37.58 -102.12 88.26
C GLY A 13 -38.67 -102.05 89.35
N ARG A 14 -38.31 -101.41 90.48
CA ARG A 14 -39.04 -101.21 91.77
C ARG A 14 -40.27 -102.09 92.01
N GLY A 15 -40.19 -102.90 93.09
CA GLY A 15 -41.14 -103.94 93.48
C GLY A 15 -42.62 -103.63 93.19
N THR A 16 -43.27 -104.56 92.50
CA THR A 16 -44.72 -104.57 92.29
C THR A 16 -45.40 -105.32 93.44
N LEU A 17 -46.46 -104.73 94.00
CA LEU A 17 -47.29 -105.37 95.00
C LEU A 17 -48.06 -106.53 94.34
N VAL A 18 -47.72 -107.76 94.73
CA VAL A 18 -48.38 -108.97 94.23
C VAL A 18 -49.32 -109.52 95.29
N LEU A 19 -50.54 -109.90 94.89
CA LEU A 19 -51.54 -110.47 95.79
C LEU A 19 -51.17 -111.95 96.07
N PRO A 20 -50.75 -112.31 97.31
CA PRO A 20 -50.40 -113.68 97.63
C PRO A 20 -51.63 -114.59 97.49
N GLY A 21 -51.51 -115.65 96.69
CA GLY A 21 -52.56 -116.65 96.42
C GLY A 21 -53.22 -116.56 95.04
N VAL A 22 -53.17 -115.41 94.36
CA VAL A 22 -53.83 -115.21 93.04
C VAL A 22 -52.82 -114.95 91.90
N GLN A 23 -51.63 -114.45 92.23
CA GLN A 23 -50.60 -114.08 91.24
C GLN A 23 -49.31 -114.91 91.43
N ALA A 24 -48.76 -115.41 90.33
CA ALA A 24 -47.46 -116.09 90.30
C ALA A 24 -46.38 -115.16 89.75
N VAL A 25 -45.27 -115.02 90.48
CA VAL A 25 -44.13 -114.20 90.08
C VAL A 25 -43.04 -115.08 89.48
N ARG A 26 -42.56 -114.70 88.30
CA ARG A 26 -41.38 -115.31 87.67
C ARG A 26 -40.40 -114.22 87.31
N LYS A 27 -39.12 -114.48 87.55
CA LYS A 27 -38.02 -113.55 87.26
C LYS A 27 -37.42 -113.91 85.90
N LEU A 28 -37.19 -112.91 85.07
CA LEU A 28 -36.40 -113.01 83.84
C LEU A 28 -35.14 -112.17 84.08
N SER A 29 -33.94 -112.75 83.93
CA SER A 29 -32.72 -111.95 84.00
C SER A 29 -32.54 -111.15 82.69
N LEU A 30 -32.11 -109.91 82.83
CA LEU A 30 -31.84 -108.96 81.74
C LEU A 30 -30.34 -108.75 81.53
N ASP A 31 -29.50 -109.60 82.13
CA ASP A 31 -28.05 -109.48 82.06
C ASP A 31 -27.54 -109.74 80.63
N LEU A 32 -26.32 -109.28 80.37
CA LEU A 32 -25.62 -109.60 79.12
C LEU A 32 -25.39 -111.11 79.05
N ASN A 33 -25.73 -111.68 77.90
CA ASN A 33 -25.43 -113.05 77.54
C ASN A 33 -24.45 -113.06 76.37
N GLU A 34 -23.60 -114.06 76.34
CA GLU A 34 -22.66 -114.31 75.26
C GLU A 34 -22.93 -115.68 74.67
N THR A 35 -22.87 -115.77 73.34
CA THR A 35 -22.83 -117.05 72.65
C THR A 35 -21.69 -117.04 71.64
N GLU A 36 -20.83 -118.04 71.72
CA GLU A 36 -19.84 -118.30 70.68
C GLU A 36 -20.54 -118.90 69.45
N LEU A 37 -20.12 -118.46 68.28
CA LEU A 37 -20.65 -118.86 66.99
C LEU A 37 -19.51 -119.49 66.18
N GLN A 38 -19.59 -120.80 65.97
CA GLN A 38 -18.68 -121.53 65.11
C GLN A 38 -19.50 -122.12 63.96
N VAL A 39 -19.30 -121.61 62.75
CA VAL A 39 -20.09 -122.00 61.58
C VAL A 39 -19.16 -122.35 60.44
N ASP A 40 -19.33 -123.55 59.91
CA ASP A 40 -18.73 -123.97 58.65
C ASP A 40 -19.62 -123.46 57.50
N CYS A 41 -19.04 -122.70 56.59
CA CYS A 41 -19.71 -122.08 55.43
C CYS A 41 -18.82 -122.14 54.19
N VAL A 42 -19.43 -121.96 53.02
CA VAL A 42 -18.73 -122.00 51.72
C VAL A 42 -18.93 -120.65 51.04
N THR A 43 -17.86 -120.09 50.47
CA THR A 43 -17.93 -118.83 49.71
C THR A 43 -18.60 -119.05 48.34
N HIS A 44 -18.89 -117.97 47.61
CA HIS A 44 -19.44 -118.07 46.25
C HIS A 44 -18.55 -118.91 45.31
N GLN A 45 -17.24 -118.94 45.57
CA GLN A 45 -16.23 -119.66 44.80
C GLN A 45 -16.09 -121.14 45.19
N GLY A 46 -16.86 -121.64 46.16
CA GLY A 46 -16.83 -123.05 46.55
C GLY A 46 -15.76 -123.41 47.59
N ILE A 47 -15.12 -122.43 48.23
CA ILE A 47 -14.06 -122.66 49.22
C ILE A 47 -14.68 -122.84 50.61
N PRO A 48 -14.44 -123.98 51.30
CA PRO A 48 -14.93 -124.20 52.66
C PRO A 48 -14.15 -123.34 53.66
N LEU A 49 -14.86 -122.56 54.47
CA LEU A 49 -14.33 -121.71 55.52
C LEU A 49 -14.95 -122.08 56.87
N LYS A 50 -14.10 -122.07 57.91
CA LYS A 50 -14.52 -122.24 59.30
C LYS A 50 -14.47 -120.89 60.00
N VAL A 51 -15.62 -120.25 60.16
CA VAL A 51 -15.71 -118.92 60.77
C VAL A 51 -16.06 -119.03 62.25
N ARG A 52 -15.26 -118.35 63.07
CA ARG A 52 -15.51 -118.18 64.52
C ARG A 52 -15.88 -116.73 64.78
N GLY A 53 -16.95 -116.53 65.53
CA GLY A 53 -17.40 -115.23 65.98
C GLY A 53 -17.97 -115.32 67.39
N VAL A 54 -18.00 -114.20 68.10
CA VAL A 54 -18.61 -114.10 69.42
C VAL A 54 -19.74 -113.10 69.32
N VAL A 55 -20.94 -113.49 69.76
CA VAL A 55 -22.12 -112.61 69.77
C VAL A 55 -22.51 -112.35 71.21
N ILE A 56 -22.47 -111.08 71.60
CA ILE A 56 -22.91 -110.61 72.90
C ILE A 56 -24.27 -109.93 72.71
N PHE A 57 -25.29 -110.35 73.48
CA PHE A 57 -26.64 -109.83 73.38
C PHE A 57 -27.26 -109.60 74.77
N LYS A 58 -28.15 -108.62 74.87
CA LYS A 58 -28.97 -108.35 76.05
C LYS A 58 -30.40 -108.01 75.66
N VAL A 59 -31.35 -108.17 76.58
CA VAL A 59 -32.70 -107.64 76.39
C VAL A 59 -32.64 -106.12 76.54
N GLY A 60 -33.32 -105.39 75.65
CA GLY A 60 -33.41 -103.93 75.74
C GLY A 60 -34.07 -103.48 77.04
N ASP A 61 -33.65 -102.32 77.56
CA ASP A 61 -34.13 -101.78 78.84
C ASP A 61 -35.53 -101.14 78.74
N ASP A 62 -36.12 -101.14 77.54
CA ASP A 62 -37.46 -100.61 77.28
C ASP A 62 -38.58 -101.61 77.61
N PHE A 63 -39.73 -101.07 78.02
CA PHE A 63 -40.88 -101.89 78.44
C PHE A 63 -41.36 -102.86 77.35
N ALA A 64 -41.30 -102.46 76.08
CA ALA A 64 -41.76 -103.29 74.97
C ALA A 64 -40.84 -104.51 74.77
N SER A 65 -39.52 -104.31 74.77
CA SER A 65 -38.51 -105.37 74.69
C SER A 65 -38.61 -106.33 75.87
N ILE A 66 -38.74 -105.82 77.09
CA ILE A 66 -38.87 -106.65 78.30
C ILE A 66 -40.17 -107.44 78.27
N ALA A 67 -41.30 -106.84 77.88
CA ALA A 67 -42.56 -107.55 77.75
C ALA A 67 -42.51 -108.64 76.67
N ASN A 68 -41.87 -108.38 75.53
CA ASN A 68 -41.71 -109.36 74.46
C ASN A 68 -40.78 -110.50 74.84
N ALA A 69 -39.66 -110.19 75.50
CA ALA A 69 -38.73 -111.19 76.03
C ALA A 69 -39.40 -112.03 77.12
N ALA A 70 -40.14 -111.42 78.05
CA ALA A 70 -40.92 -112.14 79.05
C ALA A 70 -41.95 -113.06 78.40
N ARG A 71 -42.73 -112.60 77.42
CA ARG A 71 -43.71 -113.49 76.74
C ARG A 71 -43.06 -114.72 76.09
N ARG A 72 -41.83 -114.60 75.58
CA ARG A 72 -41.14 -115.67 74.83
C ARG A 72 -40.28 -116.57 75.71
N PHE A 73 -39.64 -116.03 76.74
CA PHE A 73 -38.55 -116.69 77.46
C PHE A 73 -38.75 -116.78 78.99
N LEU A 74 -39.90 -116.39 79.55
CA LEU A 74 -40.14 -116.39 81.02
C LEU A 74 -39.85 -117.73 81.70
N ASP A 75 -40.15 -118.84 81.04
CA ASP A 75 -39.92 -120.21 81.56
C ASP A 75 -38.78 -120.93 80.85
N GLN A 76 -38.14 -120.27 79.88
CA GLN A 76 -37.24 -120.88 78.91
C GLN A 76 -36.00 -120.01 78.67
N GLN A 77 -35.52 -119.30 79.71
CA GLN A 77 -34.39 -118.38 79.56
C GLN A 77 -33.12 -119.08 79.04
N LYS A 78 -32.88 -120.35 79.41
CA LYS A 78 -31.76 -121.16 78.88
C LYS A 78 -31.83 -121.36 77.35
N LEU A 79 -33.02 -121.42 76.77
CA LEU A 79 -33.24 -121.58 75.33
C LEU A 79 -33.01 -120.27 74.56
N MET A 80 -32.87 -119.12 75.23
CA MET A 80 -32.62 -117.85 74.57
C MET A 80 -31.27 -117.85 73.83
N SER A 81 -30.20 -118.35 74.46
CA SER A 81 -28.87 -118.42 73.83
C SER A 81 -28.87 -119.34 72.60
N GLU A 82 -29.51 -120.51 72.69
CA GLU A 82 -29.62 -121.45 71.57
C GLU A 82 -30.42 -120.86 70.39
N ARG A 83 -31.53 -120.17 70.67
CA ARG A 83 -32.33 -119.49 69.64
C ARG A 83 -31.55 -118.37 68.96
N VAL A 84 -30.78 -117.61 69.73
CA VAL A 84 -29.94 -116.52 69.23
C VAL A 84 -28.80 -117.07 68.36
N HIS A 85 -28.10 -118.10 68.83
CA HIS A 85 -27.05 -118.79 68.07
C HIS A 85 -27.56 -119.23 66.69
N ASN A 86 -28.71 -119.89 66.62
CA ASN A 86 -29.27 -120.38 65.35
C ASN A 86 -29.59 -119.26 64.35
N VAL A 87 -30.08 -118.11 64.83
CA VAL A 87 -30.39 -116.95 63.95
C VAL A 87 -29.10 -116.33 63.41
N PHE A 88 -28.13 -116.06 64.27
CA PHE A 88 -26.87 -115.45 63.86
C PHE A 88 -26.01 -116.40 63.00
N ALA A 89 -26.06 -117.71 63.25
CA ALA A 89 -25.43 -118.72 62.40
C ALA A 89 -25.94 -118.67 60.95
N GLY A 90 -27.26 -118.55 60.79
CA GLY A 90 -27.90 -118.41 59.48
C GLY A 90 -27.45 -117.15 58.74
N HIS A 91 -27.45 -116.00 59.42
CA HIS A 91 -27.02 -114.74 58.82
C HIS A 91 -25.54 -114.74 58.43
N LEU A 92 -24.67 -115.25 59.30
CA LEU A 92 -23.23 -115.30 59.02
C LEU A 92 -22.92 -116.17 57.79
N ARG A 93 -23.59 -117.32 57.67
CA ARG A 93 -23.47 -118.18 56.47
C ARG A 93 -23.90 -117.44 55.19
N SER A 94 -24.96 -116.63 55.27
CA SER A 94 -25.44 -115.87 54.12
C SER A 94 -24.48 -114.76 53.70
N ILE A 95 -23.87 -114.06 54.67
CA ILE A 95 -22.91 -112.98 54.40
C ILE A 95 -21.66 -113.57 53.74
N VAL A 96 -21.12 -114.66 54.29
CA VAL A 96 -19.90 -115.29 53.75
C VAL A 96 -20.12 -115.89 52.37
N GLY A 97 -21.33 -116.39 52.07
CA GLY A 97 -21.67 -116.89 50.74
C GLY A 97 -21.62 -115.83 49.63
N GLY A 98 -21.71 -114.54 49.97
CA GLY A 98 -21.65 -113.43 49.00
C GLY A 98 -20.27 -112.77 48.85
N LEU A 99 -19.29 -113.14 49.67
CA LEU A 99 -17.94 -112.59 49.60
C LEU A 99 -17.08 -113.38 48.60
N THR A 100 -16.36 -112.65 47.74
CA THR A 100 -15.31 -113.19 46.88
C THR A 100 -13.99 -113.20 47.65
N VAL A 101 -13.19 -114.26 47.51
CA VAL A 101 -11.84 -114.36 48.10
C VAL A 101 -10.86 -113.63 47.18
N GLU A 102 -10.99 -112.32 47.07
CA GLU A 102 -10.12 -111.47 46.25
C GLU A 102 -9.40 -110.47 47.14
N ASP A 103 -8.35 -110.97 47.82
CA ASP A 103 -7.15 -110.22 48.25
C ASP A 103 -6.23 -111.16 49.04
N HIS A 104 -5.78 -112.23 48.38
CA HIS A 104 -4.64 -113.00 48.84
C HIS A 104 -3.55 -112.90 47.77
N GLU A 105 -2.51 -112.14 48.09
CA GLU A 105 -1.29 -112.02 47.30
C GLU A 105 -0.79 -113.41 46.93
N ILE A 106 -0.73 -113.69 45.62
CA ILE A 106 0.02 -114.81 45.10
C ILE A 106 1.49 -114.41 45.24
N GLU A 107 2.13 -114.79 46.34
CA GLU A 107 3.58 -114.68 46.48
C GLU A 107 4.23 -115.67 45.50
N ASP A 108 4.80 -115.14 44.41
CA ASP A 108 5.73 -115.85 43.53
C ASP A 108 7.16 -115.67 44.09
N PRO A 109 7.74 -116.67 44.78
CA PRO A 109 9.08 -116.57 45.36
C PRO A 109 10.21 -116.46 44.30
N THR A 110 9.91 -116.60 43.00
CA THR A 110 10.91 -116.53 41.92
C THR A 110 10.96 -115.18 41.19
N GLY A 111 9.98 -114.29 41.40
CA GLY A 111 9.93 -112.96 40.79
C GLY A 111 9.75 -112.94 39.26
N TYR A 112 9.36 -114.06 38.65
CA TYR A 112 9.24 -114.20 37.19
C TYR A 112 8.15 -113.29 36.62
N ILE A 113 6.99 -113.23 37.27
CA ILE A 113 5.86 -112.37 36.86
C ILE A 113 6.24 -110.90 36.93
N GLN A 114 6.98 -110.51 37.98
CA GLN A 114 7.39 -109.13 38.19
C GLN A 114 8.35 -108.65 37.10
N ASN A 115 9.36 -109.46 36.75
CA ASN A 115 10.32 -109.13 35.69
C ASN A 115 9.69 -109.03 34.29
N LEU A 116 8.68 -109.85 33.97
CA LEU A 116 7.96 -109.75 32.70
C LEU A 116 7.04 -108.52 32.64
N ALA A 117 6.46 -108.12 33.79
CA ALA A 117 5.58 -106.96 33.88
C ALA A 117 6.32 -105.61 33.93
N MET A 118 7.56 -105.57 34.44
CA MET A 118 8.37 -104.35 34.57
C MET A 118 8.49 -103.50 33.29
N PRO A 119 8.85 -104.03 32.10
CA PRO A 119 8.99 -103.20 30.89
C PRO A 119 7.65 -102.62 30.41
N HIS A 120 6.55 -103.37 30.53
CA HIS A 120 5.22 -102.89 30.17
C HIS A 120 4.71 -101.83 31.15
N ALA A 121 4.95 -102.02 32.45
CA ALA A 121 4.64 -101.03 33.48
C ALA A 121 5.43 -99.73 33.27
N ALA A 122 6.72 -99.81 32.95
CA ALA A 122 7.56 -98.65 32.65
C ALA A 122 7.10 -97.91 31.37
N ALA A 123 6.68 -98.64 30.32
CA ALA A 123 6.15 -98.05 29.10
C ALA A 123 4.84 -97.28 29.38
N VAL A 124 3.89 -97.88 30.09
CA VAL A 124 2.62 -97.23 30.47
C VAL A 124 2.87 -96.00 31.34
N GLN A 125 3.80 -96.07 32.29
CA GLN A 125 4.16 -94.91 33.12
C GLN A 125 4.83 -93.79 32.32
N ARG A 126 5.71 -94.12 31.36
CA ARG A 126 6.33 -93.14 30.47
C ARG A 126 5.27 -92.47 29.59
N ASP A 127 4.41 -93.24 28.97
CA ASP A 127 3.38 -92.73 28.06
C ASP A 127 2.33 -91.90 28.83
N ALA A 128 1.95 -92.32 30.05
CA ALA A 128 1.12 -91.52 30.94
C ALA A 128 1.80 -90.21 31.35
N ARG A 129 3.11 -90.22 31.63
CA ARG A 129 3.88 -89.00 31.93
C ARG A 129 3.97 -88.07 30.73
N ILE A 130 4.20 -88.60 29.52
CA ILE A 130 4.23 -87.80 28.29
C ILE A 130 2.85 -87.17 28.07
N ALA A 131 1.77 -87.96 28.12
CA ALA A 131 0.41 -87.47 27.97
C ALA A 131 0.03 -86.42 29.02
N GLN A 132 0.44 -86.61 30.28
CA GLN A 132 0.25 -85.61 31.34
C GLN A 132 1.02 -84.32 31.04
N THR A 133 2.29 -84.43 30.66
CA THR A 133 3.15 -83.27 30.36
C THR A 133 2.63 -82.50 29.15
N GLU A 134 2.18 -83.20 28.10
CA GLU A 134 1.59 -82.58 26.91
C GLU A 134 0.25 -81.91 27.22
N ALA A 135 -0.61 -82.55 28.02
CA ALA A 135 -1.85 -81.94 28.47
C ALA A 135 -1.60 -80.68 29.31
N GLU A 136 -0.62 -80.72 30.22
CA GLU A 136 -0.16 -79.59 31.02
C GLU A 136 0.38 -78.47 30.12
N GLN A 137 1.28 -78.76 29.17
CA GLN A 137 1.81 -77.79 28.23
C GLN A 137 0.72 -77.15 27.36
N GLN A 138 -0.23 -77.94 26.86
CA GLN A 138 -1.36 -77.42 26.09
C GLN A 138 -2.26 -76.53 26.93
N SER A 139 -2.53 -76.90 28.19
CA SER A 139 -3.33 -76.08 29.10
C SER A 139 -2.62 -74.75 29.40
N PHE A 140 -1.31 -74.80 29.63
CA PHE A 140 -0.49 -73.62 29.88
C PHE A 140 -0.40 -72.71 28.65
N ALA A 141 -0.22 -73.29 27.45
CA ALA A 141 -0.19 -72.53 26.21
C ALA A 141 -1.52 -71.80 25.95
N ARG A 142 -2.67 -72.48 26.14
CA ARG A 142 -3.99 -71.85 26.01
C ARG A 142 -4.22 -70.75 27.06
N LEU A 143 -3.76 -70.98 28.30
CA LEU A 143 -3.85 -69.97 29.35
C LEU A 143 -2.98 -68.74 29.01
N ALA A 144 -1.75 -68.95 28.54
CA ALA A 144 -0.84 -67.89 28.16
C ALA A 144 -1.37 -67.09 26.96
N GLU A 145 -1.93 -67.77 25.96
CA GLU A 145 -2.60 -67.14 24.81
C GLU A 145 -3.81 -66.32 25.25
N ALA A 146 -4.71 -66.90 26.05
CA ALA A 146 -5.88 -66.19 26.57
C ALA A 146 -5.51 -64.98 27.44
N THR A 147 -4.44 -65.10 28.25
CA THR A 147 -3.94 -64.01 29.07
C THR A 147 -3.38 -62.89 28.20
N ARG A 148 -2.53 -63.22 27.22
CA ARG A 148 -1.98 -62.26 26.27
C ARG A 148 -3.08 -61.55 25.48
N ASP A 149 -4.08 -62.28 24.99
CA ASP A 149 -5.17 -61.70 24.22
C ASP A 149 -6.03 -60.76 25.07
N SER A 150 -6.31 -61.14 26.32
CA SER A 150 -6.98 -60.27 27.28
C SER A 150 -6.19 -59.00 27.55
N GLU A 151 -4.87 -59.10 27.74
CA GLU A 151 -3.99 -57.95 27.96
C GLU A 151 -3.94 -57.02 26.74
N ILE A 152 -3.86 -57.56 25.53
CA ILE A 152 -3.88 -56.78 24.27
C ILE A 152 -5.21 -56.05 24.14
N LEU A 153 -6.34 -56.73 24.39
CA LEU A 153 -7.66 -56.11 24.35
C LEU A 153 -7.78 -54.99 25.38
N GLN A 154 -7.34 -55.23 26.62
CA GLN A 154 -7.37 -54.23 27.68
C GLN A 154 -6.48 -53.03 27.34
N ALA A 155 -5.28 -53.24 26.81
CA ALA A 155 -4.39 -52.18 26.36
C ALA A 155 -4.99 -51.39 25.19
N GLY A 156 -5.65 -52.07 24.25
CA GLY A 156 -6.39 -51.46 23.15
C GLY A 156 -7.51 -50.55 23.64
N TYR A 157 -8.37 -51.04 24.54
CA TYR A 157 -9.43 -50.22 25.14
C TYR A 157 -8.88 -49.04 25.94
N GLN A 158 -7.77 -49.23 26.66
CA GLN A 158 -7.13 -48.16 27.40
C GLN A 158 -6.59 -47.07 26.45
N ALA A 159 -5.93 -47.45 25.36
CA ALA A 159 -5.45 -46.52 24.35
C ALA A 159 -6.60 -45.75 23.66
N GLU A 160 -7.73 -46.42 23.38
CA GLU A 160 -8.92 -45.76 22.84
C GLU A 160 -9.54 -44.78 23.83
N ARG A 161 -9.65 -45.15 25.11
CA ARG A 161 -10.12 -44.26 26.17
C ARG A 161 -9.21 -43.06 26.34
N ASP A 162 -7.90 -43.26 26.31
CA ASP A 162 -6.93 -42.17 26.42
C ASP A 162 -6.99 -41.23 25.22
N LYS A 163 -7.16 -41.78 24.01
CA LYS A 163 -7.35 -41.01 22.77
C LYS A 163 -8.66 -40.21 22.80
N ALA A 164 -9.76 -40.84 23.20
CA ALA A 164 -11.06 -40.18 23.35
C ALA A 164 -11.00 -39.09 24.43
N GLY A 165 -10.37 -39.38 25.56
CA GLY A 165 -10.15 -38.43 26.65
C GLY A 165 -9.27 -37.24 26.23
N ALA A 166 -8.20 -37.47 25.46
CA ALA A 166 -7.35 -36.41 24.93
C ALA A 166 -8.12 -35.49 23.97
N LYS A 167 -8.93 -36.05 23.07
CA LYS A 167 -9.82 -35.28 22.19
C LYS A 167 -10.84 -34.46 22.98
N ALA A 168 -11.48 -35.06 23.99
CA ALA A 168 -12.42 -34.36 24.86
C ALA A 168 -11.75 -33.20 25.63
N ARG A 169 -10.52 -33.41 26.13
CA ARG A 169 -9.72 -32.35 26.77
C ARG A 169 -9.32 -31.23 25.81
N GLN A 170 -9.06 -31.53 24.54
CA GLN A 170 -8.74 -30.53 23.51
C GLN A 170 -9.98 -29.76 23.04
N ALA A 171 -11.18 -30.37 23.10
CA ALA A 171 -12.40 -29.76 22.61
C ALA A 171 -12.74 -28.42 23.31
N GLY A 172 -12.52 -28.33 24.63
CA GLY A 172 -12.74 -27.09 25.39
C GLY A 172 -11.88 -25.92 24.91
N PRO A 173 -10.53 -26.02 24.98
CA PRO A 173 -9.64 -24.96 24.49
C PRO A 173 -9.82 -24.59 23.02
N ILE A 174 -10.14 -25.57 22.14
CA ILE A 174 -10.42 -25.31 20.72
C ILE A 174 -11.73 -24.53 20.57
N ALA A 175 -12.78 -24.89 21.31
CA ALA A 175 -14.04 -24.17 21.31
C ALA A 175 -13.87 -22.73 21.85
N ASP A 176 -13.10 -22.56 22.92
CA ASP A 176 -12.78 -21.23 23.47
C ASP A 176 -11.97 -20.39 22.48
N ALA A 177 -10.98 -20.97 21.80
CA ALA A 177 -10.19 -20.29 20.77
C ALA A 177 -11.05 -19.90 19.56
N ALA A 178 -11.95 -20.77 19.12
CA ALA A 178 -12.88 -20.49 18.03
C ALA A 178 -13.85 -19.34 18.40
N ALA A 179 -14.42 -19.37 19.61
CA ALA A 179 -15.29 -18.30 20.10
C ALA A 179 -14.54 -16.95 20.19
N ARG A 180 -13.28 -16.96 20.68
CA ARG A 180 -12.44 -15.76 20.70
C ARG A 180 -12.14 -15.24 19.30
N GLN A 181 -11.82 -16.14 18.36
CA GLN A 181 -11.57 -15.75 16.98
C GLN A 181 -12.81 -15.12 16.35
N GLU A 182 -14.01 -15.65 16.62
CA GLU A 182 -15.26 -15.08 16.15
C GLU A 182 -15.49 -13.67 16.72
N VAL A 183 -15.27 -13.46 18.02
CA VAL A 183 -15.34 -12.12 18.64
C VAL A 183 -14.37 -11.16 17.98
N VAL A 184 -13.11 -11.55 17.78
CA VAL A 184 -12.10 -10.69 17.11
C VAL A 184 -12.53 -10.36 15.69
N VAL A 185 -13.06 -11.32 14.92
CA VAL A 185 -13.57 -11.07 13.57
C VAL A 185 -14.73 -10.05 13.61
N GLN A 186 -15.67 -10.19 14.54
CA GLN A 186 -16.75 -9.22 14.70
C GLN A 186 -16.24 -7.83 15.11
N GLU A 187 -15.29 -7.75 16.04
CA GLU A 187 -14.65 -6.50 16.46
C GLU A 187 -13.92 -5.83 15.29
N THR A 188 -13.16 -6.58 14.50
CA THR A 188 -12.51 -6.04 13.29
C THR A 188 -13.54 -5.52 12.29
N ARG A 189 -14.69 -6.20 12.15
CA ARG A 189 -15.75 -5.76 11.26
C ARG A 189 -16.39 -4.45 11.73
N VAL A 190 -16.61 -4.30 13.03
CA VAL A 190 -17.09 -3.04 13.62
C VAL A 190 -16.06 -1.92 13.39
N ALA A 191 -14.77 -2.18 13.64
CA ALA A 191 -13.70 -1.20 13.40
C ALA A 191 -13.59 -0.78 11.93
N GLU A 192 -13.73 -1.72 10.97
CA GLU A 192 -13.79 -1.43 9.54
C GLU A 192 -14.98 -0.51 9.20
N LEU A 193 -16.17 -0.81 9.73
CA LEU A 193 -17.37 -0.01 9.51
C LEU A 193 -17.22 1.40 10.11
N GLU A 194 -16.62 1.52 11.29
CA GLU A 194 -16.32 2.81 11.92
C GLU A 194 -15.32 3.62 11.11
N ALA A 195 -14.24 2.99 10.62
CA ALA A 195 -13.26 3.63 9.76
C ALA A 195 -13.89 4.14 8.46
N HIS A 196 -14.72 3.31 7.81
CA HIS A 196 -15.44 3.69 6.60
C HIS A 196 -16.44 4.82 6.85
N ARG A 197 -17.19 4.77 7.96
CA ARG A 197 -18.09 5.86 8.38
C ARG A 197 -17.31 7.16 8.60
N ARG A 198 -16.14 7.08 9.23
CA ARG A 198 -15.28 8.24 9.49
C ARG A 198 -14.69 8.81 8.21
N GLU A 199 -14.31 7.96 7.25
CA GLU A 199 -13.87 8.40 5.93
C GLU A 199 -14.98 9.14 5.18
N GLN A 200 -16.21 8.61 5.18
CA GLN A 200 -17.36 9.28 4.59
C GLN A 200 -17.66 10.63 5.26
N GLN A 201 -17.56 10.70 6.59
CA GLN A 201 -17.69 11.95 7.34
C GLN A 201 -16.60 12.95 6.93
N LEU A 202 -15.32 12.55 6.90
CA LEU A 202 -14.23 13.42 6.46
C LEU A 202 -14.38 13.88 5.00
N GLN A 203 -14.88 13.02 4.12
CA GLN A 203 -15.21 13.42 2.76
C GLN A 203 -16.31 14.48 2.73
N ALA A 204 -17.35 14.34 3.56
CA ALA A 204 -18.44 15.31 3.63
C ALA A 204 -18.04 16.63 4.33
N ASP A 205 -17.33 16.56 5.45
CA ASP A 205 -17.04 17.69 6.34
C ASP A 205 -15.78 18.45 5.95
N VAL A 206 -14.77 17.77 5.40
CA VAL A 206 -13.47 18.38 5.07
C VAL A 206 -13.31 18.54 3.56
N ARG A 207 -13.45 17.46 2.79
CA ARG A 207 -13.18 17.52 1.35
C ARG A 207 -14.20 18.35 0.58
N LYS A 208 -15.51 18.11 0.75
CA LYS A 208 -16.53 18.88 0.00
C LYS A 208 -16.42 20.40 0.19
N PRO A 209 -16.30 20.94 1.40
CA PRO A 209 -16.12 22.39 1.55
C PRO A 209 -14.77 22.87 1.01
N ALA A 210 -13.69 22.10 1.17
CA ALA A 210 -12.40 22.46 0.57
C ALA A 210 -12.46 22.47 -0.97
N ASP A 211 -13.11 21.49 -1.58
CA ASP A 211 -13.33 21.40 -3.03
C ASP A 211 -14.24 22.54 -3.52
N ALA A 212 -15.25 22.93 -2.74
CA ALA A 212 -16.11 24.07 -3.04
C ALA A 212 -15.34 25.40 -2.99
N GLN A 213 -14.49 25.61 -1.98
CA GLN A 213 -13.61 26.78 -1.88
C GLN A 213 -12.61 26.86 -3.03
N ALA A 214 -11.97 25.74 -3.38
CA ALA A 214 -11.04 25.67 -4.50
C ALA A 214 -11.76 25.96 -5.84
N TYR A 215 -12.99 25.48 -6.00
CA TYR A 215 -13.81 25.79 -7.18
C TYR A 215 -14.21 27.27 -7.24
N GLU A 216 -14.62 27.86 -6.11
CA GLU A 216 -14.94 29.28 -6.00
C GLU A 216 -13.73 30.16 -6.33
N GLU A 217 -12.56 29.90 -5.73
CA GLU A 217 -11.33 30.63 -5.99
C GLU A 217 -10.90 30.52 -7.46
N ARG A 218 -10.96 29.31 -8.04
CA ARG A 218 -10.66 29.11 -9.46
C ARG A 218 -11.62 29.90 -10.35
N THR A 219 -12.92 29.90 -10.03
CA THR A 219 -13.94 30.62 -10.80
C THR A 219 -13.73 32.12 -10.70
N LEU A 220 -13.40 32.65 -9.52
CA LEU A 220 -13.07 34.06 -9.33
C LEU A 220 -11.79 34.45 -10.09
N ALA A 221 -10.74 33.64 -10.01
CA ALA A 221 -9.50 33.88 -10.75
C ALA A 221 -9.69 33.83 -12.27
N GLU A 222 -10.50 32.90 -12.78
CA GLU A 222 -10.88 32.81 -14.19
C GLU A 222 -11.70 34.04 -14.61
N ALA A 223 -12.69 34.45 -13.81
CA ALA A 223 -13.47 35.66 -14.05
C ALA A 223 -12.62 36.94 -14.06
N GLU A 224 -11.67 37.08 -13.12
CA GLU A 224 -10.73 38.21 -13.10
C GLU A 224 -9.77 38.20 -14.30
N ARG A 225 -9.31 37.02 -14.72
CA ARG A 225 -8.46 36.88 -15.89
C ARG A 225 -9.21 37.32 -17.14
N ASP A 226 -10.45 36.84 -17.31
CA ASP A 226 -11.27 37.15 -18.47
C ASP A 226 -11.69 38.64 -18.46
N ALA A 227 -11.99 39.21 -17.30
CA ALA A 227 -12.19 40.65 -17.13
C ALA A 227 -10.94 41.45 -17.54
N ARG A 228 -9.73 41.04 -17.11
CA ARG A 228 -8.47 41.67 -17.51
C ARG A 228 -8.22 41.58 -19.02
N ILE A 229 -8.47 40.42 -19.63
CA ILE A 229 -8.32 40.22 -21.08
C ILE A 229 -9.31 41.12 -21.82
N SER A 230 -10.58 41.13 -21.42
CA SER A 230 -11.61 41.96 -22.07
C SER A 230 -11.29 43.46 -21.96
N ALA A 231 -10.82 43.93 -20.79
CA ALA A 231 -10.40 45.32 -20.59
C ALA A 231 -9.16 45.67 -21.42
N ALA A 232 -8.17 44.78 -21.49
CA ALA A 232 -6.98 44.97 -22.32
C ALA A 232 -7.33 45.01 -23.82
N GLN A 233 -8.23 44.13 -24.28
CA GLN A 233 -8.73 44.12 -25.66
C GLN A 233 -9.53 45.39 -25.99
N ALA A 234 -10.38 45.86 -25.07
CA ALA A 234 -11.11 47.11 -25.23
C ALA A 234 -10.16 48.30 -25.37
N LYS A 235 -9.14 48.38 -24.51
CA LYS A 235 -8.10 49.43 -24.58
C LYS A 235 -7.28 49.35 -25.87
N ALA A 236 -6.88 48.15 -26.29
CA ALA A 236 -6.16 47.95 -27.55
C ALA A 236 -7.00 48.43 -28.74
N LYS A 237 -8.29 48.05 -28.79
CA LYS A 237 -9.21 48.46 -29.84
C LYS A 237 -9.49 49.97 -29.83
N GLU A 238 -9.59 50.58 -28.64
CA GLU A 238 -9.70 52.04 -28.50
C GLU A 238 -8.47 52.74 -29.09
N THR A 239 -7.26 52.28 -28.73
CA THR A 239 -6.01 52.86 -29.28
C THR A 239 -5.89 52.68 -30.79
N GLU A 240 -6.32 51.52 -31.32
CA GLU A 240 -6.33 51.26 -32.77
C GLU A 240 -7.32 52.17 -33.50
N LEU A 241 -8.53 52.36 -32.95
CA LEU A 241 -9.53 53.26 -33.52
C LEU A 241 -9.07 54.72 -33.49
N VAL A 242 -8.43 55.17 -32.40
CA VAL A 242 -7.85 56.52 -32.30
C VAL A 242 -6.71 56.68 -33.30
N ALA A 243 -5.80 55.71 -33.40
CA ALA A 243 -4.71 55.74 -34.37
C ALA A 243 -5.23 55.72 -35.81
N ALA A 244 -6.27 54.94 -36.12
CA ALA A 244 -6.91 54.90 -37.43
C ALA A 244 -7.63 56.22 -37.76
N ALA A 245 -8.32 56.82 -36.79
CA ALA A 245 -8.95 58.13 -36.95
C ALA A 245 -7.90 59.22 -37.19
N GLU A 246 -6.80 59.21 -36.45
CA GLU A 246 -5.70 60.16 -36.61
C GLU A 246 -4.97 59.96 -37.94
N ALA A 247 -4.70 58.72 -38.34
CA ALA A 247 -4.13 58.41 -39.65
C ALA A 247 -5.05 58.89 -40.78
N THR A 248 -6.37 58.76 -40.62
CA THR A 248 -7.35 59.27 -41.57
C THR A 248 -7.32 60.80 -41.60
N ARG A 249 -7.32 61.47 -40.44
CA ARG A 249 -7.20 62.93 -40.33
C ARG A 249 -5.94 63.45 -41.01
N VAL A 250 -4.78 62.88 -40.69
CA VAL A 250 -3.49 63.27 -41.28
C VAL A 250 -3.49 63.03 -42.78
N LYS A 251 -4.01 61.89 -43.28
CA LYS A 251 -4.14 61.66 -44.72
C LYS A 251 -5.05 62.67 -45.40
N THR A 252 -6.20 62.99 -44.81
CA THR A 252 -7.13 63.99 -45.35
C THR A 252 -6.54 65.40 -45.33
N ALA A 253 -5.85 65.78 -44.25
CA ALA A 253 -5.19 67.06 -44.11
C ALA A 253 -4.03 67.20 -45.10
N ALA A 254 -3.16 66.19 -45.20
CA ALA A 254 -2.07 66.16 -46.17
C ALA A 254 -2.59 66.20 -47.62
N GLY A 255 -3.70 65.52 -47.91
CA GLY A 255 -4.38 65.58 -49.21
C GLY A 255 -4.88 67.00 -49.52
N ALA A 256 -5.57 67.63 -48.56
CA ALA A 256 -6.07 69.00 -48.68
C ALA A 256 -4.93 70.02 -48.80
N GLU A 257 -3.83 69.88 -48.06
CA GLU A 257 -2.65 70.73 -48.15
C GLU A 257 -1.93 70.57 -49.50
N ALA A 258 -1.80 69.34 -50.00
CA ALA A 258 -1.24 69.08 -51.32
C ALA A 258 -2.08 69.70 -52.43
N GLU A 259 -3.41 69.65 -52.32
CA GLU A 259 -4.33 70.28 -53.26
C GLU A 259 -4.34 71.81 -53.15
N ALA A 260 -4.30 72.36 -51.93
CA ALA A 260 -4.16 73.79 -51.69
C ALA A 260 -2.84 74.32 -52.24
N THR A 261 -1.74 73.57 -52.07
CA THR A 261 -0.43 73.93 -52.61
C THR A 261 -0.41 73.85 -54.13
N ARG A 262 -1.01 72.82 -54.74
CA ARG A 262 -1.19 72.73 -56.20
C ARG A 262 -1.99 73.90 -56.75
N THR A 263 -3.10 74.25 -56.10
CA THR A 263 -3.97 75.35 -56.51
C THR A 263 -3.28 76.70 -56.36
N ARG A 264 -2.59 76.94 -55.23
CA ARG A 264 -1.76 78.13 -55.03
C ARG A 264 -0.63 78.22 -56.05
N GLY A 265 0.08 77.13 -56.31
CA GLY A 265 1.13 77.06 -57.33
C GLY A 265 0.62 77.34 -58.74
N ALA A 266 -0.55 76.81 -59.10
CA ALA A 266 -1.20 77.11 -60.37
C ALA A 266 -1.63 78.59 -60.45
N ALA A 267 -2.17 79.15 -59.36
CA ALA A 267 -2.57 80.54 -59.28
C ALA A 267 -1.36 81.49 -59.35
N THR A 268 -0.26 81.20 -58.65
CA THR A 268 0.98 82.00 -58.75
C THR A 268 1.59 81.90 -60.13
N ALA A 269 1.66 80.70 -60.73
CA ALA A 269 2.16 80.53 -62.10
C ALA A 269 1.27 81.25 -63.14
N ALA A 270 -0.05 81.30 -62.94
CA ALA A 270 -0.96 82.07 -63.78
C ALA A 270 -0.76 83.58 -63.58
N ALA A 271 -0.63 84.04 -62.34
CA ALA A 271 -0.35 85.43 -62.01
C ALA A 271 0.98 85.90 -62.62
N THR A 272 2.06 85.13 -62.47
CA THR A 272 3.38 85.44 -63.05
C THR A 272 3.35 85.46 -64.57
N ARG A 273 2.58 84.56 -65.22
CA ARG A 273 2.38 84.61 -66.68
C ARG A 273 1.64 85.88 -67.10
N ALA A 274 0.55 86.22 -66.42
CA ALA A 274 -0.22 87.43 -66.72
C ALA A 274 0.60 88.70 -66.49
N THR A 275 1.41 88.79 -65.40
CA THR A 275 2.31 89.91 -65.17
C THR A 275 3.43 89.95 -66.21
N GLY A 276 4.01 88.79 -66.57
CA GLY A 276 5.05 88.71 -67.60
C GLY A 276 4.54 89.12 -68.99
N GLU A 277 3.33 88.72 -69.36
CA GLU A 277 2.68 89.15 -70.60
C GLU A 277 2.35 90.65 -70.57
N ALA A 278 1.87 91.17 -69.44
CA ALA A 278 1.60 92.60 -69.26
C ALA A 278 2.90 93.43 -69.32
N GLU A 279 3.99 92.97 -68.70
CA GLU A 279 5.30 93.61 -68.75
C GLU A 279 5.91 93.54 -70.15
N ALA A 280 5.79 92.42 -70.86
CA ALA A 280 6.24 92.30 -72.25
C ALA A 280 5.45 93.23 -73.18
N ALA A 281 4.12 93.30 -73.04
CA ALA A 281 3.28 94.23 -73.79
C ALA A 281 3.61 95.69 -73.45
N ALA A 282 3.84 96.01 -72.17
CA ALA A 282 4.27 97.34 -71.74
C ALA A 282 5.65 97.70 -72.28
N ALA A 283 6.60 96.76 -72.32
CA ALA A 283 7.93 96.94 -72.89
C ALA A 283 7.88 97.12 -74.41
N GLN A 284 7.05 96.37 -75.13
CA GLN A 284 6.83 96.56 -76.56
C GLN A 284 6.20 97.93 -76.86
N ALA A 285 5.18 98.34 -76.10
CA ALA A 285 4.55 99.64 -76.25
C ALA A 285 5.54 100.78 -75.95
N ARG A 286 6.34 100.66 -74.88
CA ARG A 286 7.42 101.62 -74.59
C ARG A 286 8.49 101.63 -75.69
N GLY A 287 8.88 100.47 -76.21
CA GLY A 287 9.85 100.34 -77.29
C GLY A 287 9.38 101.01 -78.58
N LEU A 288 8.11 100.81 -78.96
CA LEU A 288 7.49 101.49 -80.11
C LEU A 288 7.39 103.00 -79.88
N ALA A 289 6.92 103.43 -78.71
CA ALA A 289 6.83 104.85 -78.37
C ALA A 289 8.20 105.53 -78.37
N GLN A 290 9.25 104.84 -77.89
CA GLN A 290 10.61 105.36 -77.87
C GLN A 290 11.23 105.38 -79.27
N ALA A 291 10.96 104.36 -80.10
CA ALA A 291 11.37 104.36 -81.51
C ALA A 291 10.67 105.49 -82.31
N GLU A 292 9.39 105.72 -82.09
CA GLU A 292 8.65 106.85 -82.69
C GLU A 292 9.17 108.20 -82.19
N ALA A 293 9.42 108.34 -80.89
CA ALA A 293 10.01 109.54 -80.31
C ALA A 293 11.41 109.83 -80.90
N THR A 294 12.28 108.83 -81.01
CA THR A 294 13.61 108.97 -81.63
C THR A 294 13.50 109.29 -83.12
N LYS A 295 12.54 108.70 -83.84
CA LYS A 295 12.31 109.01 -85.26
C LYS A 295 11.81 110.45 -85.46
N ALA A 296 10.92 110.92 -84.60
CA ALA A 296 10.43 112.30 -84.61
C ALA A 296 11.54 113.29 -84.25
N GLN A 297 12.36 113.00 -83.23
CA GLN A 297 13.55 113.79 -82.90
C GLN A 297 14.56 113.81 -84.04
N GLY A 298 14.85 112.66 -84.67
CA GLY A 298 15.76 112.59 -85.81
C GLY A 298 15.28 113.37 -87.03
N LEU A 299 13.96 113.39 -87.29
CA LEU A 299 13.37 114.23 -88.33
C LEU A 299 13.44 115.72 -87.97
N ALA A 300 13.14 116.08 -86.72
CA ALA A 300 13.22 117.46 -86.24
C ALA A 300 14.67 117.99 -86.26
N GLU A 301 15.66 117.17 -85.89
CA GLU A 301 17.08 117.51 -86.00
C GLU A 301 17.52 117.63 -87.47
N ALA A 302 17.05 116.74 -88.35
CA ALA A 302 17.35 116.84 -89.77
C ALA A 302 16.74 118.11 -90.40
N GLU A 303 15.53 118.50 -90.02
CA GLU A 303 14.90 119.77 -90.44
C GLU A 303 15.62 120.97 -89.84
N ALA A 304 16.00 120.93 -88.56
CA ALA A 304 16.75 121.99 -87.90
C ALA A 304 18.14 122.20 -88.53
N ILE A 305 18.83 121.12 -88.92
CA ILE A 305 20.11 121.19 -89.63
C ILE A 305 19.92 121.77 -91.04
N LYS A 306 18.88 121.38 -91.77
CA LYS A 306 18.54 121.98 -93.08
C LYS A 306 18.23 123.48 -92.96
N ALA A 307 17.45 123.87 -91.95
CA ALA A 307 17.11 125.27 -91.69
C ALA A 307 18.36 126.08 -91.30
N ARG A 308 19.25 125.54 -90.45
CA ARG A 308 20.54 126.15 -90.13
C ARG A 308 21.43 126.28 -91.36
N ALA A 309 21.49 125.26 -92.22
CA ALA A 309 22.27 125.29 -93.45
C ALA A 309 21.75 126.34 -94.45
N ALA A 310 20.43 126.51 -94.57
CA ALA A 310 19.83 127.54 -95.41
C ALA A 310 20.08 128.96 -94.87
N ALA A 311 19.98 129.16 -93.55
CA ALA A 311 20.26 130.46 -92.91
C ALA A 311 21.75 130.87 -93.00
N LEU A 312 22.68 129.90 -93.01
CA LEU A 312 24.12 130.12 -93.17
C LEU A 312 24.53 130.53 -94.60
N ALA A 313 23.68 130.28 -95.60
CA ALA A 313 24.00 130.59 -97.00
C ALA A 313 23.76 132.06 -97.37
N GLU A 314 22.82 132.76 -96.71
CA GLU A 314 22.31 134.06 -97.18
C GLU A 314 23.01 135.30 -96.58
N ASN A 315 23.83 135.16 -95.53
CA ASN A 315 24.48 136.31 -94.88
C ASN A 315 25.88 135.97 -94.33
N GLN A 316 26.87 135.89 -95.22
CA GLN A 316 28.25 135.54 -94.85
C GLN A 316 29.02 136.66 -94.11
N GLU A 317 28.60 137.93 -94.19
CA GLU A 317 29.33 139.04 -93.55
C GLU A 317 28.91 139.33 -92.09
N ALA A 318 27.69 138.94 -91.66
CA ALA A 318 27.24 139.17 -90.29
C ALA A 318 27.74 138.11 -89.28
N VAL A 319 27.97 136.88 -89.74
CA VAL A 319 28.34 135.75 -88.86
C VAL A 319 29.81 135.79 -88.42
N VAL A 320 30.69 136.38 -89.23
CA VAL A 320 32.11 136.55 -88.86
C VAL A 320 32.27 137.56 -87.72
N ALA A 321 31.45 138.61 -87.69
CA ALA A 321 31.47 139.59 -86.59
C ALA A 321 30.92 139.01 -85.28
N GLN A 322 29.92 138.12 -85.34
CA GLN A 322 29.27 137.56 -84.15
C GLN A 322 30.06 136.40 -83.53
N GLN A 323 30.64 135.49 -84.33
CA GLN A 323 31.50 134.42 -83.77
C GLN A 323 32.81 134.96 -83.21
N LEU A 324 33.33 136.08 -83.73
CA LEU A 324 34.50 136.74 -83.15
C LEU A 324 34.16 137.45 -81.83
N ALA A 325 32.93 137.99 -81.69
CA ALA A 325 32.47 138.61 -80.44
C ALA A 325 32.13 137.59 -79.34
N GLU A 326 31.50 136.45 -79.67
CA GLU A 326 31.19 135.38 -78.71
C GLU A 326 32.43 134.61 -78.23
N ASN A 327 33.48 134.51 -79.05
CA ASN A 327 34.75 133.89 -78.67
C ASN A 327 35.81 134.87 -78.14
N TRP A 328 35.53 136.19 -78.11
CA TRP A 328 36.44 137.19 -77.53
C TRP A 328 36.83 136.89 -76.07
N PRO A 329 35.94 136.36 -75.20
CA PRO A 329 36.30 135.98 -73.82
C PRO A 329 37.27 134.79 -73.73
N GLU A 330 37.19 133.80 -74.62
CA GLU A 330 38.08 132.63 -74.63
C GLU A 330 39.50 133.01 -75.09
N ILE A 331 39.63 133.93 -76.06
CA ILE A 331 40.94 134.44 -76.54
C ILE A 331 41.62 135.32 -75.48
N VAL A 332 40.87 136.19 -74.79
CA VAL A 332 41.42 137.01 -73.69
C VAL A 332 41.77 136.15 -72.46
N ARG A 333 41.02 135.08 -72.18
CA ARG A 333 41.33 134.13 -71.09
C ARG A 333 42.60 133.31 -71.37
N ALA A 334 42.86 132.93 -72.63
CA ALA A 334 44.08 132.24 -73.03
C ALA A 334 45.32 133.16 -73.07
N GLY A 335 45.14 134.48 -73.24
CA GLY A 335 46.23 135.47 -73.17
C GLY A 335 46.55 135.99 -71.75
N ALA A 336 45.56 136.08 -70.86
CA ALA A 336 45.72 136.59 -69.49
C ALA A 336 46.33 135.56 -68.51
N SER A 337 46.28 134.26 -68.82
CA SER A 337 46.91 133.20 -68.03
C SER A 337 48.45 133.23 -68.01
N ALA A 338 49.11 134.07 -68.83
CA ALA A 338 50.58 134.18 -68.87
C ALA A 338 51.18 135.30 -68.00
N PHE A 339 50.37 136.20 -67.43
CA PHE A 339 50.87 137.32 -66.58
C PHE A 339 50.00 137.59 -65.34
N GLY A 340 49.26 136.58 -64.87
CA GLY A 340 48.45 136.62 -63.63
C GLY A 340 49.17 136.02 -62.43
N ASN A 341 50.34 136.58 -62.11
CA ASN A 341 50.83 136.95 -60.76
C ASN A 341 50.50 135.97 -59.60
N VAL A 342 51.44 135.26 -58.93
CA VAL A 342 52.72 135.68 -58.32
C VAL A 342 52.70 137.15 -57.87
N ASP A 343 52.40 137.44 -56.59
CA ASP A 343 52.66 138.77 -55.98
C ASP A 343 52.49 138.80 -54.44
N ASN A 344 53.24 137.98 -53.68
CA ASN A 344 53.82 138.40 -52.39
C ASN A 344 54.71 137.32 -51.76
N MET A 345 56.01 137.63 -51.69
CA MET A 345 57.04 136.92 -50.93
C MET A 345 57.56 137.89 -49.87
N VAL A 346 57.33 137.60 -48.58
CA VAL A 346 57.97 138.28 -47.45
C VAL A 346 58.42 137.23 -46.44
N LEU A 347 59.74 137.01 -46.38
CA LEU A 347 60.41 136.22 -45.37
C LEU A 347 60.56 137.07 -44.10
N LEU A 348 60.13 136.56 -42.95
CA LEU A 348 60.83 136.76 -41.69
C LEU A 348 60.65 135.52 -40.79
N ASN A 349 61.81 134.96 -40.48
CA ASN A 349 62.16 133.84 -39.63
C ASN A 349 61.58 133.93 -38.20
N GLY A 350 61.16 132.81 -37.61
CA GLY A 350 60.99 132.69 -36.16
C GLY A 350 59.76 131.90 -35.67
N ALA A 351 59.95 130.60 -35.44
CA ALA A 351 59.20 129.70 -34.54
C ALA A 351 57.77 129.25 -34.95
N ASP A 352 57.72 128.01 -35.45
CA ASP A 352 56.66 126.99 -35.30
C ASP A 352 55.17 127.35 -35.46
N GLY A 353 54.54 126.73 -36.49
CA GLY A 353 53.15 126.30 -36.39
C GLY A 353 52.37 126.13 -37.71
N MET A 354 51.98 124.88 -37.99
CA MET A 354 50.79 124.45 -38.77
C MET A 354 50.92 124.15 -40.27
N ALA A 355 52.02 123.50 -40.67
CA ALA A 355 52.01 122.52 -41.77
C ALA A 355 51.54 121.13 -41.30
N ASP A 356 50.41 121.09 -40.57
CA ASP A 356 49.82 119.85 -40.01
C ASP A 356 48.49 119.47 -40.69
N VAL A 357 48.20 120.07 -41.84
CA VAL A 357 46.96 119.82 -42.59
C VAL A 357 47.21 119.16 -43.95
N PHE A 358 48.46 119.12 -44.44
CA PHE A 358 48.77 118.62 -45.79
C PHE A 358 49.46 117.25 -45.86
N GLY A 359 49.66 116.56 -44.73
CA GLY A 359 50.20 115.19 -44.69
C GLY A 359 49.15 114.08 -44.56
N LYS A 360 47.89 114.41 -44.21
CA LYS A 360 46.80 113.44 -43.97
C LYS A 360 46.25 112.77 -45.24
N ALA A 361 46.86 113.03 -46.40
CA ALA A 361 46.44 112.52 -47.70
C ALA A 361 47.17 111.27 -48.19
N LEU A 362 48.03 110.60 -47.39
CA LEU A 362 48.84 109.49 -47.94
C LEU A 362 49.10 108.26 -47.05
N THR A 363 48.45 108.09 -45.89
CA THR A 363 48.75 106.95 -44.97
C THR A 363 47.56 106.28 -44.23
N MET A 364 46.31 106.53 -44.60
CA MET A 364 45.14 105.74 -44.15
C MET A 364 44.29 105.35 -45.38
N GLY A 365 44.04 104.09 -45.73
CA GLY A 365 44.48 102.83 -45.18
C GLY A 365 44.31 101.79 -46.27
N GLY A 366 45.42 101.46 -46.93
CA GLY A 366 45.52 100.22 -47.70
C GLY A 366 45.77 99.07 -46.73
N THR A 367 44.72 98.39 -46.27
CA THR A 367 44.77 97.04 -45.67
C THR A 367 43.36 96.45 -45.69
N GLY A 368 43.20 95.23 -46.22
CA GLY A 368 41.90 94.54 -46.18
C GLY A 368 41.86 93.13 -46.76
N PHE A 369 42.78 92.76 -47.65
CA PHE A 369 42.88 91.40 -48.22
C PHE A 369 43.74 90.43 -47.38
N GLY A 370 43.49 90.40 -46.07
CA GLY A 370 44.22 89.57 -45.10
C GLY A 370 43.38 88.64 -44.20
N PRO A 371 42.14 88.97 -43.78
CA PRO A 371 41.48 88.21 -42.72
C PRO A 371 40.66 86.99 -43.20
N ALA A 372 40.69 86.61 -44.48
CA ALA A 372 39.97 85.42 -44.97
C ALA A 372 40.67 84.09 -44.65
N ARG A 373 41.96 84.11 -44.26
CA ARG A 373 42.74 82.88 -43.99
C ARG A 373 42.96 82.58 -42.51
N GLN A 374 42.58 83.49 -41.61
CA GLN A 374 42.78 83.36 -40.16
C GLN A 374 41.48 83.07 -39.37
N LEU A 375 40.30 83.24 -39.99
CA LEU A 375 39.00 82.82 -39.43
C LEU A 375 38.65 81.35 -39.71
N LEU A 376 39.22 80.73 -40.76
CA LEU A 376 39.11 79.29 -41.00
C LEU A 376 40.02 78.43 -40.09
N ALA A 377 40.99 79.05 -39.41
CA ALA A 377 41.93 78.38 -38.52
C ALA A 377 41.63 78.57 -37.01
N SER A 378 40.63 79.39 -36.65
CA SER A 378 40.32 79.77 -35.26
C SER A 378 38.94 79.33 -34.73
N MET A 379 38.15 78.59 -35.51
CA MET A 379 37.07 77.74 -34.97
C MET A 379 37.57 76.36 -34.51
N ASN A 380 38.87 76.11 -34.69
CA ASN A 380 39.58 74.99 -34.10
C ASN A 380 40.31 75.47 -32.83
N GLN A 381 39.78 75.08 -31.66
CA GLN A 381 40.38 75.18 -30.31
C GLN A 381 40.28 76.52 -29.57
N ASN A 382 39.32 76.68 -28.64
CA ASN A 382 39.53 76.35 -27.21
C ASN A 382 38.33 76.75 -26.33
N GLY A 383 37.94 75.89 -25.39
CA GLY A 383 37.07 76.28 -24.27
C GLY A 383 36.37 75.20 -23.44
N GLN A 384 37.09 74.15 -23.01
CA GLN A 384 36.98 73.41 -21.71
C GLN A 384 35.66 72.70 -21.32
N ALA A 385 35.63 71.42 -20.89
CA ALA A 385 36.26 70.83 -19.70
C ALA A 385 36.32 69.26 -19.77
N PRO A 386 37.01 68.53 -18.84
CA PRO A 386 37.87 67.39 -19.22
C PRO A 386 37.49 65.98 -18.68
N LYS A 387 38.26 64.98 -19.17
CA LYS A 387 38.56 63.60 -18.65
C LYS A 387 37.42 62.56 -18.75
N GLU A 388 37.62 61.31 -19.17
CA GLU A 388 38.78 60.41 -19.06
C GLU A 388 38.66 59.17 -19.99
N ALA A 389 39.81 58.56 -20.33
CA ALA A 389 40.05 57.17 -20.74
C ALA A 389 39.65 56.65 -22.16
N SER A 390 40.61 56.82 -23.08
CA SER A 390 41.02 55.96 -24.21
C SER A 390 41.23 54.46 -23.88
N PRO A 391 41.53 53.58 -24.87
CA PRO A 391 41.20 53.64 -26.29
C PRO A 391 40.76 52.31 -26.94
N LEU A 392 40.21 52.52 -28.14
CA LEU A 392 40.21 51.67 -29.34
C LEU A 392 41.50 50.92 -29.68
N GLY A 393 41.32 49.87 -30.49
CA GLY A 393 42.26 49.38 -31.49
C GLY A 393 42.20 47.85 -31.59
N GLY A 394 41.99 47.18 -32.71
CA GLY A 394 42.04 47.55 -34.12
C GLY A 394 42.46 46.28 -34.87
N LEU A 395 41.77 45.99 -35.97
CA LEU A 395 42.17 45.22 -37.16
C LEU A 395 42.93 43.88 -37.03
N ALA A 396 42.33 42.88 -37.68
CA ALA A 396 42.86 41.62 -38.17
C ALA A 396 44.36 41.56 -38.49
N GLN A 397 45.02 40.44 -38.15
CA GLN A 397 45.54 39.43 -39.11
C GLN A 397 46.36 38.30 -38.41
N LYS A 398 46.21 37.07 -38.94
CA LYS A 398 47.08 35.86 -38.85
C LYS A 398 46.95 34.85 -37.67
N VAL A 399 46.38 33.70 -38.04
CA VAL A 399 46.50 32.28 -37.60
C VAL A 399 47.98 31.79 -37.65
N PRO A 400 48.47 30.64 -37.08
CA PRO A 400 47.86 29.51 -36.32
C PRO A 400 48.58 29.07 -35.01
N MET A 401 48.05 28.01 -34.38
CA MET A 401 48.74 26.86 -33.73
C MET A 401 48.56 26.66 -32.21
N ASP A 402 48.29 25.38 -31.92
CA ASP A 402 48.62 24.55 -30.76
C ASP A 402 47.74 24.54 -29.49
N GLU A 403 47.08 23.39 -29.35
CA GLU A 403 47.14 22.46 -28.20
C GLU A 403 47.19 23.05 -26.79
N LYS A 404 46.10 22.84 -26.04
CA LYS A 404 46.06 21.83 -24.96
C LYS A 404 44.64 21.55 -24.49
#